data_AF-A0AAV6AZH8-F1
#
_entry.id   AF-A0AAV6AZH8-F1
#
_cell.length_a   1.000
_cell.length_b   1.000
_cell.length_c   1.000
_cell.angle_alpha   90.00
_cell.angle_beta   90.00
_cell.angle_gamma   90.00
#
_symmetry.space_group_name_H-M   'P 1'
#
loop_
_entity.id
_entity.type
_entity.pdbx_description
1 polymer ?
#
loop_
_entity_poly.entity_id
_entity_poly.type
_entity_poly.pdbx_seq_one_letter_code
_entity_poly.pdbx_strand_id
1 'polypeptide(L)' 'NHTPYVNGIRLKEPYARSPVRADNSPWGKATVVPRDHYFVLGDNRSRSVDSRTFGAVSRESILGLITL' A
#
# COMPACT_ATOMS: atom_id res chain seq x y z
N ASN A 1 13.08 -7.30 -6.45
CA ASN A 1 12.94 -5.98 -7.11
C ASN A 1 11.52 -5.48 -6.78
N HIS A 2 11.35 -4.63 -5.77
CA HIS A 2 10.02 -4.39 -5.15
C HIS A 2 9.57 -2.94 -5.23
N THR A 3 9.55 -2.39 -6.44
CA THR A 3 9.02 -1.05 -6.68
C THR A 3 7.51 -1.15 -6.94
N PRO A 4 6.66 -0.39 -6.25
CA PRO A 4 5.23 -0.37 -6.57
C PRO A 4 4.96 0.36 -7.88
N TYR A 5 3.88 -0.06 -8.52
CA TYR A 5 3.34 0.57 -9.72
C TYR A 5 1.87 0.88 -9.48
N VAL A 6 1.43 2.08 -9.87
CA VAL A 6 0.03 2.49 -9.86
C VAL A 6 -0.39 2.67 -11.30
N ASN A 7 -1.33 1.84 -11.77
CA ASN A 7 -1.78 1.84 -13.17
C ASN A 7 -0.62 1.77 -14.18
N GLY A 8 0.39 0.93 -13.89
CA GLY A 8 1.58 0.75 -14.73
C GLY A 8 2.68 1.82 -14.52
N ILE A 9 2.41 2.88 -13.76
CA ILE A 9 3.38 3.95 -13.50
C ILE A 9 4.18 3.62 -12.25
N ARG A 10 5.51 3.60 -12.38
CA ARG A 10 6.43 3.37 -11.26
C ARG A 10 6.30 4.48 -10.22
N LEU A 11 6.07 4.11 -8.97
CA LEU A 11 6.02 5.05 -7.86
C LEU A 11 7.40 5.19 -7.19
N LYS A 12 7.84 6.44 -6.97
CA LYS A 12 9.02 6.75 -6.16
C LYS A 12 8.58 7.00 -4.72
N GLU A 13 9.18 6.30 -3.76
CA GLU A 13 8.77 6.33 -2.35
C GLU A 13 9.97 6.64 -1.44
N PRO A 14 10.43 7.90 -1.38
CA PRO A 14 11.60 8.27 -0.56
C PRO A 14 11.36 8.07 0.95
N TYR A 15 10.10 7.95 1.37
CA TYR A 15 9.67 7.76 2.76
C TYR A 15 9.69 6.30 3.22
N ALA A 16 9.68 5.32 2.30
CA ALA A 16 9.57 3.91 2.66
C ALA A 16 10.91 3.38 3.20
N ARG A 17 10.90 2.81 4.41
CA ARG A 17 12.13 2.41 5.13
C ARG A 17 12.67 1.02 4.78
N SER A 18 11.85 0.17 4.17
CA SER A 18 12.21 -1.22 3.90
C SER A 18 11.77 -1.65 2.50
N PRO A 19 12.59 -2.38 1.73
CA PRO A 19 12.08 -3.10 0.58
C PRO A 19 11.00 -4.09 1.06
N VAL A 20 9.97 -4.29 0.23
CA VAL A 20 8.94 -5.31 0.47
C VAL A 20 9.64 -6.65 0.73
N ARG A 21 9.16 -7.48 1.67
CA ARG A 21 9.76 -8.80 1.87
C ARG A 21 9.51 -9.66 0.62
N ALA A 22 10.54 -10.40 0.19
CA ALA A 22 10.42 -11.46 -0.81
C ALA A 22 9.88 -12.75 -0.15
N ASP A 23 8.85 -12.66 0.67
CA ASP A 23 8.13 -13.86 1.10
C ASP A 23 7.06 -14.17 0.04
N ASN A 24 6.78 -15.45 -0.18
CA ASN A 24 5.76 -15.99 -1.09
C ASN A 24 4.32 -15.55 -0.75
N SER A 25 4.15 -14.43 -0.05
CA SER A 25 2.85 -13.83 0.22
C SER A 25 2.33 -13.18 -1.07
N PRO A 26 0.99 -13.06 -1.24
CA PRO A 26 0.34 -12.54 -2.44
C PRO A 26 0.66 -11.07 -2.78
N TRP A 27 1.73 -10.48 -2.22
CA TRP A 27 2.27 -9.20 -2.62
C TRP A 27 2.65 -9.25 -4.11
N GLY A 28 1.79 -8.70 -4.96
CA GLY A 28 1.99 -8.71 -6.41
C GLY A 28 0.74 -9.03 -7.21
N LYS A 29 -0.36 -9.46 -6.58
CA LYS A 29 -1.64 -9.47 -7.29
C LYS A 29 -2.04 -8.03 -7.56
N ALA A 30 -2.23 -7.70 -8.84
CA ALA A 30 -2.80 -6.44 -9.23
C ALA A 30 -4.19 -6.31 -8.59
N THR A 31 -4.39 -5.26 -7.81
CA THR A 31 -5.65 -4.97 -7.14
C THR A 31 -6.25 -3.72 -7.76
N VAL A 32 -7.46 -3.85 -8.28
CA VAL A 32 -8.28 -2.69 -8.65
C VAL A 32 -8.94 -2.18 -7.38
N VAL A 33 -8.62 -0.94 -7.01
CA VAL A 33 -9.23 -0.30 -5.84
C VAL A 33 -10.67 0.07 -6.21
N PRO A 34 -11.69 -0.36 -5.43
CA PRO A 34 -13.07 0.03 -5.67
C PRO A 34 -13.24 1.55 -5.61
N ARG A 35 -14.35 2.04 -6.19
CA ARG A 35 -14.75 3.44 -6.02
C ARG A 35 -14.89 3.77 -4.53
N ASP A 36 -14.50 4.98 -4.13
CA ASP A 36 -14.58 5.48 -2.76
C ASP A 36 -13.77 4.67 -1.73
N HIS A 37 -12.74 3.96 -2.17
CA HIS A 37 -11.82 3.21 -1.32
C HIS A 37 -10.36 3.62 -1.57
N TYR A 38 -9.50 3.28 -0.60
CA TYR A 38 -8.07 3.54 -0.61
C TYR A 38 -7.31 2.25 -0.35
N PHE A 39 -6.24 2.04 -1.10
CA PHE A 39 -5.25 1.01 -0.78
C PHE A 39 -4.11 1.67 0.00
N VAL A 40 -3.96 1.31 1.27
CA VAL A 40 -3.03 1.97 2.18
C VAL A 40 -1.83 1.07 2.50
N LEU A 41 -0.65 1.69 2.64
CA LEU A 41 0.60 1.03 2.95
C LEU A 41 1.30 1.77 4.10
N GLY A 42 1.79 1.04 5.09
CA GLY A 42 2.70 1.63 6.09
C GLY A 42 4.13 1.75 5.57
N ASP A 43 4.85 2.78 5.98
CA ASP A 43 6.26 3.02 5.59
C ASP A 43 7.20 1.90 6.04
N ASN A 44 6.90 1.28 7.19
CA ASN A 44 7.59 0.08 7.67
C ASN A 44 7.02 -1.18 7.00
N ARG A 45 7.29 -1.33 5.69
CA ARG A 45 6.68 -2.33 4.81
C ARG A 45 6.73 -3.76 5.33
N SER A 46 7.80 -4.15 6.00
CA SER A 46 8.01 -5.52 6.50
C SER A 46 7.27 -5.82 7.81
N ARG A 47 6.73 -4.79 8.48
CA ARG A 47 6.08 -4.89 9.81
C ARG A 47 4.66 -4.34 9.85
N SER A 48 4.24 -3.60 8.83
CA SER A 48 2.89 -3.03 8.78
C SER A 48 1.86 -4.09 8.38
N VAL A 49 0.79 -4.18 9.16
CA VAL A 49 -0.47 -4.82 8.76
C VAL A 49 -1.31 -3.73 8.10
N ASP A 50 -1.48 -3.81 6.79
CA ASP A 50 -2.13 -2.77 5.98
C ASP A 50 -3.01 -3.39 4.87
N SER A 51 -3.36 -2.65 3.82
CA SER A 51 -4.30 -3.11 2.78
C SER A 51 -3.85 -4.39 2.06
N ARG A 52 -2.57 -4.70 2.16
CA ARG A 52 -2.03 -5.95 1.64
C ARG A 52 -2.49 -7.18 2.45
N THR A 53 -2.89 -7.00 3.71
CA THR A 53 -3.46 -8.03 4.58
C THR A 53 -4.98 -7.95 4.65
N PHE A 54 -5.55 -6.75 4.79
CA PHE A 54 -6.99 -6.58 5.04
C PHE A 54 -7.80 -6.00 3.87
N GLY A 55 -7.17 -5.68 2.74
CA GLY A 55 -7.84 -5.11 1.57
C GLY A 55 -8.00 -3.59 1.62
N ALA A 56 -8.80 -3.04 0.70
CA ALA A 56 -8.99 -1.59 0.59
C ALA A 56 -9.85 -1.03 1.72
N VAL A 57 -9.59 0.22 2.11
CA VAL A 57 -10.27 0.94 3.19
C VAL A 57 -11.29 1.92 2.60
N SER A 58 -12.51 1.95 3.12
CA SER A 58 -13.53 2.92 2.70
C SER A 58 -13.10 4.35 3.03
N ARG A 59 -13.42 5.30 2.14
CA ARG A 59 -13.26 6.74 2.37
C ARG A 59 -13.88 7.19 3.69
N GLU A 60 -15.02 6.62 4.06
CA GLU A 60 -15.79 6.99 5.25
C GLU A 60 -15.06 6.62 6.55
N SER A 61 -14.16 5.63 6.51
CA SER A 61 -13.35 5.22 7.67
C SER A 61 -12.16 6.16 7.92
N ILE A 62 -11.91 7.14 7.04
CA ILE A 62 -10.78 8.08 7.14
C ILE A 62 -11.25 9.37 7.80
N LEU A 63 -10.79 9.61 9.03
CA LEU A 63 -11.10 10.82 9.80
C LEU A 63 -10.41 12.08 9.28
N GLY A 64 -9.17 11.96 8.79
CA GLY A 64 -8.40 13.12 8.35
C GLY A 64 -7.00 12.76 7.87
N LEU A 65 -6.27 13.81 7.48
CA LEU A 65 -4.88 13.74 7.03
C LEU A 65 -3.95 14.16 8.16
N ILE A 66 -2.83 13.46 8.28
CA ILE A 66 -1.73 13.89 9.14
C ILE A 66 -0.77 14.73 8.30
N THR A 67 -0.42 15.92 8.80
CA THR A 67 0.57 16.81 8.18
C THR A 67 1.91 16.62 8.89
N LEU A 68 2.97 16.38 8.09
CA LEU A 68 4.36 16.24 8.55
C LEU A 68 5.12 17.55 8.44
#